data_AF-A0A966Y9X2-F1
#
_entry.id   AF-A0A966Y9X2-F1
#
_cell.length_a   1.000
_cell.length_b   1.000
_cell.length_c   1.000
_cell.angle_alpha   90.00
_cell.angle_beta   90.00
_cell.angle_gamma   90.00
#
_symmetry.space_group_name_H-M   'P 1'
#
loop_
_entity.id
_entity.type
_entity.pdbx_description
1 polymer ?
#
loop_
_entity_poly.entity_id
_entity_poly.type
_entity_poly.pdbx_seq_one_letter_code
_entity_poly.pdbx_strand_id
1 'polypeptide(L)'
;LANLHGEEQPHREAIYVWYARDGGPQGKAFARTASYKLYADGRFYHVAADRLEQQNVADQPLTDEIAAIRAQLQQQLDRYAAVERPSD
;
A
#
# COMPACT_ATOMS: atom_id res chain seq x y z
N LEU A 1 -9.50 -20.85 9.40
CA LEU A 1 -10.80 -20.84 8.71
C LEU A 1 -11.89 -20.05 9.46
N ALA A 2 -11.62 -19.52 10.65
CA ALA A 2 -12.60 -18.80 11.49
C ALA A 2 -13.49 -17.77 10.76
N ASN A 3 -12.94 -16.94 9.87
CA ASN A 3 -13.75 -16.03 9.03
C ASN A 3 -14.79 -16.74 8.15
N LEU A 4 -14.52 -17.96 7.69
CA LEU A 4 -15.47 -18.77 6.92
C LEU A 4 -16.56 -19.40 7.81
N HIS A 5 -16.34 -19.43 9.13
CA HIS A 5 -17.28 -19.96 10.11
C HIS A 5 -18.09 -18.86 10.81
N GLY A 6 -17.90 -17.58 10.42
CA GLY A 6 -18.58 -16.43 11.02
C GLY A 6 -17.98 -15.97 12.35
N GLU A 7 -16.80 -16.47 12.72
CA GLU A 7 -16.08 -16.06 13.91
C GLU A 7 -15.26 -14.78 13.63
N GLU A 8 -15.22 -13.87 14.61
CA GLU A 8 -14.42 -12.65 14.51
C GLU A 8 -12.92 -12.98 14.51
N GLN A 9 -12.17 -12.35 13.61
CA GLN A 9 -10.71 -12.45 13.55
C GLN A 9 -10.11 -11.07 13.30
N PRO A 10 -8.88 -10.82 13.80
CA PRO A 10 -8.14 -9.64 13.42
C PRO A 10 -7.88 -9.65 11.90
N HIS A 11 -8.34 -8.59 11.23
CA HIS A 11 -8.06 -8.38 9.82
C HIS A 11 -6.72 -7.66 9.65
N ARG A 12 -6.04 -7.93 8.54
CA ARG A 12 -4.86 -7.15 8.16
C ARG A 12 -5.26 -5.69 7.90
N GLU A 13 -4.51 -4.76 8.45
CA GLU A 13 -4.76 -3.32 8.26
C GLU A 13 -4.28 -2.83 6.89
N ALA A 14 -3.21 -3.46 6.38
CA ALA A 14 -2.61 -3.14 5.09
C ALA A 14 -2.10 -4.38 4.36
N ILE A 15 -1.97 -4.25 3.05
CA ILE A 15 -1.25 -5.19 2.19
C ILE A 15 -0.06 -4.51 1.53
N TYR A 16 0.98 -5.29 1.26
CA TYR A 16 2.08 -4.93 0.37
C TYR A 16 1.92 -5.70 -0.95
N VAL A 17 2.22 -5.04 -2.06
CA VAL A 17 2.25 -5.63 -3.39
C VAL A 17 3.52 -5.19 -4.10
N TRP A 18 4.21 -6.15 -4.70
CA TRP A 18 5.24 -5.92 -5.70
C TRP A 18 4.80 -6.54 -7.02
N TYR A 19 4.96 -5.82 -8.12
CA TYR A 19 4.51 -6.24 -9.44
C TYR A 19 5.51 -5.85 -10.52
N ALA A 20 6.07 -6.85 -11.21
CA ALA A 20 6.82 -6.71 -12.44
C ALA A 20 6.00 -7.28 -13.61
N ARG A 21 5.81 -6.48 -14.67
CA ARG A 21 4.96 -6.87 -15.81
C ARG A 21 5.52 -8.05 -16.59
N ASP A 22 6.83 -8.05 -16.80
CA ASP A 22 7.52 -9.02 -17.66
C ASP A 22 8.39 -10.00 -16.85
N GLY A 23 8.20 -10.04 -15.53
CA GLY A 23 9.15 -10.67 -14.61
C GLY A 23 10.40 -9.82 -14.39
N GLY A 24 11.38 -10.36 -13.66
CA GLY A 24 12.67 -9.72 -13.43
C GLY A 24 12.70 -8.66 -12.32
N PRO A 25 13.84 -7.98 -12.12
CA PRO A 25 14.09 -7.13 -10.94
C PRO A 25 13.35 -5.78 -10.96
N GLN A 26 12.85 -5.37 -12.13
CA GLN A 26 12.19 -4.08 -12.35
C GLN A 26 10.68 -4.21 -12.16
N GLY A 27 10.19 -3.70 -11.03
CA GLY A 27 8.78 -3.74 -10.68
C GLY A 27 8.32 -2.49 -9.97
N LYS A 28 7.01 -2.36 -9.81
CA LYS A 28 6.38 -1.33 -9.00
C LYS A 28 5.95 -1.95 -7.68
N ALA A 29 6.19 -1.24 -6.58
CA ALA A 29 5.70 -1.63 -5.27
C ALA A 29 4.71 -0.59 -4.74
N PHE A 30 3.71 -1.08 -4.01
CA PHE A 30 2.81 -0.23 -3.24
C PHE A 30 2.33 -0.95 -1.97
N ALA A 31 1.98 -0.18 -0.96
CA ALA A 31 1.21 -0.65 0.19
C ALA A 31 -0.16 0.03 0.19
N ARG A 32 -1.20 -0.66 0.68
CA ARG A 32 -2.54 -0.07 0.80
C ARG A 32 -3.36 -0.59 1.97
N THR A 33 -4.20 0.28 2.50
CA THR A 33 -5.38 -0.08 3.31
C THR A 33 -6.59 -0.29 2.39
N ALA A 34 -7.78 -0.44 2.97
CA ALA A 34 -9.02 -0.41 2.20
C ALA A 34 -9.18 0.91 1.42
N SER A 35 -8.82 2.04 2.04
CA SER A 35 -9.14 3.39 1.54
C SER A 35 -7.96 4.17 0.97
N TYR A 36 -6.73 3.85 1.37
CA TYR A 36 -5.53 4.60 0.95
C TYR A 36 -4.47 3.69 0.33
N LYS A 37 -3.72 4.21 -0.64
CA LYS A 37 -2.65 3.50 -1.33
C LYS A 37 -1.42 4.39 -1.48
N LEU A 38 -0.27 3.88 -1.08
CA LEU A 38 1.03 4.53 -1.17
C LEU A 38 1.94 3.72 -2.09
N TYR A 39 2.37 4.32 -3.18
CA TYR A 39 3.40 3.77 -4.06
C TYR A 39 4.79 4.02 -3.49
N ALA A 40 5.74 3.14 -3.82
CA ALA A 40 7.14 3.29 -3.42
C ALA A 40 7.83 4.55 -3.97
N ASP A 41 7.27 5.16 -5.02
CA ASP A 41 7.73 6.43 -5.59
C ASP A 41 7.16 7.66 -4.85
N GLY A 42 6.37 7.45 -3.80
CA GLY A 42 5.79 8.51 -2.97
C GLY A 42 4.40 8.97 -3.39
N ARG A 43 3.86 8.53 -4.54
CA ARG A 43 2.48 8.85 -4.94
C ARG A 43 1.49 8.23 -3.96
N PHE A 44 0.54 9.03 -3.48
CA PHE A 44 -0.36 8.66 -2.38
C PHE A 44 -1.81 9.03 -2.70
N TYR A 45 -2.72 8.06 -2.65
CA TYR A 45 -4.09 8.22 -3.14
C TYR A 45 -5.13 7.76 -2.11
N HIS A 46 -6.24 8.49 -2.04
CA HIS A 46 -7.45 8.07 -1.33
C HIS A 46 -8.35 7.26 -2.27
N VAL A 47 -7.97 6.01 -2.53
CA VAL A 47 -8.59 5.13 -3.54
C VAL A 47 -10.08 4.86 -3.33
N ALA A 48 -10.61 5.07 -2.12
CA ALA A 48 -12.05 4.97 -1.85
C ALA A 48 -12.85 6.12 -2.50
N ALA A 49 -12.29 7.34 -2.51
CA ALA A 49 -12.91 8.51 -3.14
C ALA A 49 -12.40 8.78 -4.57
N ASP A 50 -11.19 8.32 -4.88
CA ASP A 50 -10.54 8.49 -6.18
C ASP A 50 -10.06 7.14 -6.73
N ARG A 51 -11.01 6.38 -7.27
CA ARG A 51 -10.76 5.01 -7.78
C ARG A 51 -9.80 4.97 -8.97
N LEU A 52 -9.62 6.10 -9.67
CA LEU A 52 -8.77 6.21 -10.84
C LEU A 52 -7.40 6.82 -10.51
N GLU A 53 -7.13 7.15 -9.23
CA GLU A 53 -5.84 7.64 -8.75
C GLU A 53 -5.37 8.91 -9.52
N GLN A 54 -6.30 9.84 -9.76
CA GLN A 54 -6.04 11.08 -10.49
C GLN A 54 -5.53 12.21 -9.58
N GLN A 55 -5.82 12.17 -8.28
CA GLN A 55 -5.49 13.23 -7.33
C GLN A 55 -4.52 12.70 -6.28
N ASN A 56 -3.25 13.10 -6.39
CA ASN A 56 -2.24 12.76 -5.40
C ASN A 56 -2.50 13.57 -4.11
N VAL A 57 -2.84 12.87 -3.03
CA VAL A 57 -3.14 13.45 -1.72
C VAL A 57 -1.90 14.15 -1.15
N ALA A 58 -0.69 13.70 -1.52
CA ALA A 58 0.56 14.31 -1.08
C ALA A 58 0.85 15.70 -1.68
N ASP A 59 0.07 16.16 -2.67
CA ASP A 59 0.25 17.49 -3.28
C ASP A 59 -0.34 18.62 -2.41
N GLN A 60 -1.08 18.25 -1.34
CA GLN A 60 -1.68 19.17 -0.38
C GLN A 60 -1.19 18.85 1.04
N PRO A 61 -1.25 19.81 1.98
CA PRO A 61 -0.96 19.54 3.38
C PRO A 61 -1.86 18.41 3.92
N LEU A 62 -1.24 17.40 4.53
CA LEU A 62 -1.95 16.27 5.11
C LEU A 62 -2.51 16.65 6.47
N THR A 63 -3.70 16.15 6.79
CA THR A 63 -4.16 16.11 8.18
C THR A 63 -3.35 15.10 8.98
N ASP A 64 -3.34 15.22 10.30
CA ASP A 64 -2.60 14.30 11.18
C ASP A 64 -3.02 12.84 10.98
N GLU A 65 -4.32 12.60 10.78
CA GLU A 65 -4.87 11.26 10.50
C GLU A 65 -4.32 10.69 9.18
N ILE A 66 -4.35 11.49 8.11
CA ILE A 66 -3.86 11.07 6.79
C ILE A 66 -2.34 10.87 6.82
N ALA A 67 -1.62 11.71 7.57
CA ALA A 67 -0.19 11.55 7.80
C ALA A 67 0.14 10.25 8.54
N ALA A 68 -0.65 9.88 9.55
CA ALA A 68 -0.48 8.62 10.28
C ALA A 68 -0.71 7.40 9.38
N ILE A 69 -1.75 7.42 8.54
CA ILE A 69 -2.00 6.35 7.55
C ILE A 69 -0.83 6.25 6.56
N ARG A 70 -0.34 7.39 6.06
CA ARG A 70 0.81 7.41 5.15
C ARG A 70 2.05 6.81 5.82
N ALA A 71 2.30 7.13 7.09
CA ALA A 71 3.41 6.58 7.86
C ALA A 71 3.28 5.06 8.07
N GLN A 72 2.09 4.56 8.40
CA GLN A 72 1.81 3.12 8.51
C GLN A 72 2.10 2.40 7.19
N LEU A 73 1.65 2.96 6.06
CA LEU A 73 1.91 2.37 4.74
C LEU A 73 3.38 2.43 4.35
N GLN A 74 4.09 3.50 4.74
CA GLN A 74 5.54 3.60 4.55
C GLN A 74 6.27 2.50 5.31
N GLN A 75 5.91 2.23 6.57
CA GLN A 75 6.48 1.12 7.33
C GLN A 75 6.26 -0.24 6.65
N GLN A 76 5.12 -0.45 6.01
CA GLN A 76 4.89 -1.66 5.22
C GLN A 76 5.82 -1.73 4.01
N LEU A 77 5.99 -0.63 3.27
CA LEU A 77 6.93 -0.58 2.15
C LEU A 77 8.37 -0.86 2.61
N ASP A 78 8.80 -0.22 3.69
CA ASP A 78 10.16 -0.36 4.25
C ASP A 78 10.43 -1.79 4.71
N ARG A 79 9.45 -2.44 5.35
CA ARG A 79 9.54 -3.84 5.77
C ARG A 79 9.86 -4.80 4.61
N TYR A 80 9.34 -4.53 3.41
CA TYR A 80 9.55 -5.36 2.23
C TYR A 80 10.60 -4.80 1.27
N ALA A 81 11.16 -3.61 1.53
CA ALA A 81 12.22 -3.02 0.71
C ALA A 81 13.51 -3.85 0.73
N ALA A 82 13.77 -4.53 1.86
CA ALA A 82 14.94 -5.38 2.06
C ALA A 82 14.76 -6.82 1.53
N VAL A 83 13.59 -7.17 0.97
CA VAL A 83 13.37 -8.51 0.41
C VAL A 83 14.05 -8.61 -0.96
N GLU A 84 14.91 -9.61 -1.09
CA GLU A 84 15.63 -9.90 -2.33
C GLU A 84 14.63 -10.20 -3.47
N ARG A 85 14.79 -9.49 -4.58
CA ARG A 85 13.92 -9.63 -5.76
C ARG A 85 14.53 -10.66 -6.70
N PRO A 86 13.72 -11.44 -7.43
CA PRO A 86 14.24 -12.35 -8.44
C PRO A 86 15.18 -11.59 -9.39
N SER A 87 16.43 -12.02 -9.43
CA SER A 87 17.38 -11.63 -10.47
C SER A 87 17.08 -12.42 -11.75
N ASP A 88 17.31 -11.79 -12.91
CA ASP A 88 17.20 -12.46 -14.22
C ASP A 88 18.15 -13.67 -14.34
#